data_AF-A0A316DY29-F1
#
_entry.id   AF-A0A316DY29-F1
#
_cell.length_a   1.000
_cell.length_b   1.000
_cell.length_c   1.000
_cell.angle_alpha   90.00
_cell.angle_beta   90.00
_cell.angle_gamma   90.00
#
_symmetry.space_group_name_H-M   'P 1'
#
loop_
_entity.id
_entity.type
_entity.pdbx_description
1 polymer ?
#
loop_
_entity_poly.entity_id
_entity_poly.type
_entity_poly.pdbx_seq_one_letter_code
_entity_poly.pdbx_strand_id
1 'polypeptide(L)'
;MISCKSVPENQQITVASGGGFTGVWHEYTLKPDGQILHKASNVDSVEVVKTLSKSKTKKFFKEIEALKLDEKKMDEAGNMSYYVQFSERKKFSHKVQWADKTMPADSVKTFYNTFMELLK
;
A
#
# COMPACT_ATOMS: atom_id res chain seq x y z
N MET A 1 -6.14 -23.54 21.52
CA MET A 1 -6.61 -22.13 21.43
C MET A 1 -5.69 -21.40 20.45
N ILE A 2 -6.13 -21.19 19.20
CA ILE A 2 -5.31 -20.45 18.22
C ILE A 2 -5.68 -18.97 18.37
N SER A 3 -4.76 -18.20 18.93
CA SER A 3 -4.87 -16.75 19.10
C SER A 3 -5.19 -16.09 17.75
N CYS A 4 -6.42 -15.58 17.61
CA CYS A 4 -6.79 -14.64 16.57
C CYS A 4 -6.04 -13.33 16.82
N LYS A 5 -4.75 -13.28 16.47
CA LYS A 5 -4.07 -11.99 16.36
C LYS A 5 -4.82 -11.17 15.31
N SER A 6 -5.58 -10.18 15.75
CA SER A 6 -6.21 -9.16 14.92
C SER A 6 -5.13 -8.26 14.34
N VAL A 7 -5.41 -7.65 13.19
CA VAL A 7 -4.54 -6.59 12.68
C VAL A 7 -4.59 -5.43 13.68
N PRO A 8 -3.45 -4.90 14.15
CA PRO A 8 -3.41 -3.72 15.00
C PRO A 8 -4.17 -2.55 14.37
N GLU A 9 -5.06 -1.89 15.12
CA GLU A 9 -5.97 -0.84 14.63
C GLU A 9 -5.25 0.40 14.05
N ASN A 10 -3.96 0.56 14.36
CA ASN A 10 -3.16 1.70 13.94
C ASN A 10 -2.28 1.42 12.70
N GLN A 11 -2.26 0.17 12.21
CA GLN A 11 -1.49 -0.22 11.04
C GLN A 11 -2.24 0.10 9.75
N GLN A 12 -1.51 0.48 8.70
CA GLN A 12 -2.07 0.79 7.40
C GLN A 12 -1.13 0.33 6.29
N ILE A 13 -1.72 -0.07 5.16
CA ILE A 13 -1.00 -0.35 3.92
C ILE A 13 -1.44 0.69 2.92
N THR A 14 -0.49 1.39 2.32
CA THR A 14 -0.78 2.31 1.21
C THR A 14 -0.09 1.82 -0.05
N VAL A 15 -0.87 1.71 -1.12
CA VAL A 15 -0.38 1.41 -2.46
C VAL A 15 -0.71 2.61 -3.33
N ALA A 16 0.27 3.12 -4.08
CA ALA A 16 0.05 4.31 -4.86
C ALA A 16 0.77 4.29 -6.20
N SER A 17 0.25 5.08 -7.11
CA SER A 17 0.86 5.39 -8.40
C SER A 17 0.63 6.86 -8.73
N GLY A 18 1.60 7.49 -9.33
CA GLY A 18 1.47 8.89 -9.70
C GLY A 18 2.70 9.47 -10.36
N GLY A 19 2.62 10.77 -10.59
CA GLY A 19 3.61 11.52 -11.35
C GLY A 19 3.12 11.83 -12.76
N GLY A 20 4.03 11.78 -13.71
CA GLY A 20 3.82 12.09 -15.11
C GLY A 20 3.67 13.59 -15.33
N PHE A 21 3.11 13.95 -16.48
CA PHE A 21 2.91 15.34 -16.86
C PHE A 21 1.96 16.08 -15.91
N THR A 22 0.99 15.38 -15.31
CA THR A 22 -0.01 15.99 -14.41
C THR A 22 0.48 16.09 -12.96
N GLY A 23 1.50 15.30 -12.57
CA GLY A 23 1.99 15.25 -11.19
C GLY A 23 0.98 14.71 -10.16
N VAL A 24 -0.14 14.15 -10.62
CA VAL A 24 -1.21 13.64 -9.74
C VAL A 24 -0.82 12.27 -9.20
N TRP A 25 -1.07 12.07 -7.91
CA TRP A 25 -0.91 10.79 -7.23
C TRP A 25 -2.26 10.23 -6.84
N HIS A 26 -2.43 8.93 -7.06
CA HIS A 26 -3.56 8.14 -6.58
C HIS A 26 -3.06 7.21 -5.49
N GLU A 27 -3.57 7.41 -4.27
CA GLU A 27 -3.21 6.63 -3.10
C GLU A 27 -4.38 5.79 -2.62
N TYR A 28 -4.15 4.48 -2.48
CA TYR A 28 -5.12 3.52 -1.95
C TYR A 28 -4.64 2.98 -0.62
N THR A 29 -5.35 3.33 0.46
CA THR A 29 -4.98 2.97 1.83
C THR A 29 -5.93 1.93 2.40
N LEU A 30 -5.43 0.72 2.64
CA LEU A 30 -6.14 -0.33 3.36
C LEU A 30 -5.99 -0.13 4.88
N LYS A 31 -7.14 -0.01 5.54
CA LYS A 31 -7.29 0.12 7.00
C LYS A 31 -7.51 -1.27 7.66
N PRO A 32 -7.25 -1.43 8.97
CA PRO A 32 -7.40 -2.71 9.67
C PRO A 32 -8.82 -3.27 9.71
N ASP A 33 -9.82 -2.40 9.58
CA ASP A 33 -11.24 -2.77 9.47
C ASP A 33 -11.61 -3.33 8.08
N GLY A 34 -10.70 -3.25 7.11
CA GLY A 34 -10.87 -3.72 5.75
C GLY A 34 -11.29 -2.65 4.74
N GLN A 35 -11.55 -1.41 5.16
CA GLN A 35 -11.84 -0.32 4.22
C GLN A 35 -10.59 0.04 3.42
N ILE A 36 -10.77 0.20 2.11
CA ILE A 36 -9.79 0.81 1.20
C ILE A 36 -10.24 2.22 0.90
N LEU A 37 -9.44 3.18 1.33
CA LEU A 37 -9.63 4.60 1.07
C LEU A 37 -8.86 5.01 -0.19
N HIS A 38 -9.46 5.80 -1.07
CA HIS A 38 -8.78 6.43 -2.19
C HIS A 38 -8.63 7.93 -1.94
N LYS A 39 -7.46 8.46 -2.25
CA LYS A 39 -7.17 9.89 -2.26
C LYS A 39 -6.35 10.25 -3.49
N ALA A 40 -6.82 11.24 -4.24
CA ALA A 40 -6.04 11.87 -5.30
C ALA A 40 -5.31 13.11 -4.73
N SER A 41 -4.06 13.35 -5.12
CA SER A 41 -3.28 14.47 -4.56
C SER A 41 -3.78 15.86 -4.93
N ASN A 42 -4.58 15.98 -6.00
CA ASN A 42 -5.14 17.23 -6.49
C ASN A 42 -6.57 17.51 -5.99
N VAL A 43 -7.13 16.64 -5.14
CA VAL A 43 -8.48 16.80 -4.59
C VAL A 43 -8.44 16.63 -3.07
N ASP A 44 -9.13 17.50 -2.34
CA ASP A 44 -9.23 17.41 -0.88
C ASP A 44 -10.41 16.54 -0.42
N SER A 45 -10.55 15.37 -1.06
CA SER A 45 -11.56 14.38 -0.69
C SER A 45 -10.92 13.02 -0.52
N VAL A 46 -11.48 12.22 0.39
CA VAL A 46 -11.12 10.83 0.62
C VAL A 46 -12.40 10.02 0.56
N GLU A 47 -12.39 8.96 -0.24
CA GLU A 47 -13.56 8.12 -0.46
C GLU A 47 -13.25 6.65 -0.12
N VAL A 48 -14.24 5.93 0.38
CA VAL A 48 -14.14 4.47 0.55
C VAL A 48 -14.48 3.84 -0.79
N VAL A 49 -13.50 3.22 -1.45
CA VAL A 49 -13.70 2.59 -2.77
C VAL A 49 -14.04 1.11 -2.68
N LYS A 50 -13.66 0.43 -1.59
CA LYS A 50 -13.92 -0.99 -1.38
C LYS A 50 -13.81 -1.37 0.09
N THR A 51 -14.50 -2.42 0.51
CA THR A 51 -14.35 -3.02 1.84
C THR A 51 -14.03 -4.51 1.70
N LEU A 52 -12.89 -4.93 2.23
CA LEU A 52 -12.45 -6.32 2.22
C LEU A 52 -13.05 -7.11 3.40
N SER A 53 -13.19 -8.43 3.22
CA SER A 53 -13.51 -9.31 4.34
C SER A 53 -12.32 -9.39 5.31
N LYS A 54 -12.60 -9.61 6.60
CA LYS A 54 -11.56 -9.73 7.65
C LYS A 54 -10.44 -10.72 7.27
N SER A 55 -10.78 -11.83 6.62
CA SER A 55 -9.81 -12.83 6.15
C SER A 55 -8.87 -12.27 5.09
N LYS A 56 -9.41 -11.56 4.08
CA LYS A 56 -8.62 -10.89 3.05
C LYS A 56 -7.75 -9.78 3.65
N THR A 57 -8.31 -8.93 4.50
CA THR A 57 -7.55 -7.87 5.20
C THR A 57 -6.35 -8.45 5.94
N LYS A 58 -6.57 -9.47 6.78
CA LYS A 58 -5.51 -10.13 7.53
C LYS A 58 -4.45 -10.77 6.61
N LYS A 59 -4.84 -11.27 5.44
CA LYS A 59 -3.89 -11.81 4.45
C LYS A 59 -2.96 -10.69 3.95
N PHE A 60 -3.47 -9.54 3.53
CA PHE A 60 -2.63 -8.42 3.09
C PHE A 60 -1.67 -7.90 4.17
N PHE A 61 -2.14 -7.77 5.42
CA PHE A 61 -1.29 -7.36 6.53
C PHE A 61 -0.19 -8.39 6.87
N LYS A 62 -0.43 -9.68 6.68
CA LYS A 62 0.63 -10.69 6.79
C LYS A 62 1.62 -10.62 5.63
N GLU A 63 1.12 -10.42 4.42
CA GLU A 63 1.96 -10.35 3.22
C GLU A 63 2.88 -9.13 3.28
N ILE A 64 2.37 -7.95 3.64
CA ILE A 64 3.18 -6.72 3.74
C ILE A 64 4.28 -6.84 4.81
N GLU A 65 3.98 -7.45 5.97
CA GLU A 65 4.97 -7.71 7.01
C GLU A 65 6.07 -8.66 6.52
N ALA A 66 5.68 -9.71 5.78
CA ALA A 66 6.62 -10.66 5.19
C ALA A 66 7.51 -10.04 4.11
N LEU A 67 7.10 -8.92 3.50
CA LEU A 67 7.94 -8.20 2.55
C LEU A 67 9.13 -7.51 3.22
N LYS A 68 9.10 -7.23 4.54
CA LYS A 68 10.19 -6.57 5.26
C LYS A 68 10.66 -5.29 4.54
N LEU A 69 9.73 -4.36 4.32
CA LEU A 69 10.00 -3.14 3.56
C LEU A 69 11.11 -2.28 4.18
N ASP A 70 11.34 -2.41 5.49
CA ASP A 70 12.43 -1.78 6.23
C ASP A 70 13.83 -2.24 5.80
N GLU A 71 13.95 -3.47 5.32
CA GLU A 71 15.21 -4.03 4.81
C GLU A 71 15.45 -3.68 3.32
N LYS A 72 14.43 -3.16 2.62
CA LYS A 72 14.48 -2.87 1.18
C LYS A 72 14.76 -1.39 0.93
N LYS A 73 15.98 -1.08 0.50
CA LYS A 73 16.38 0.28 0.13
C LYS A 73 16.06 0.54 -1.33
N MET A 74 14.90 1.11 -1.61
CA MET A 74 14.55 1.63 -2.93
C MET A 74 13.60 2.81 -2.80
N ASP A 75 14.06 3.98 -3.24
CA ASP A 75 13.28 5.23 -3.27
C ASP A 75 13.61 5.95 -4.57
N GLU A 76 13.19 5.36 -5.68
CA GLU A 76 13.44 5.89 -7.03
C GLU A 76 12.17 6.55 -7.57
N ALA A 77 12.28 7.82 -7.92
CA ALA A 77 11.22 8.55 -8.61
C ALA A 77 11.57 8.68 -10.10
N GLY A 78 10.56 8.68 -10.95
CA GLY A 78 10.68 8.93 -12.38
C GLY A 78 9.42 9.58 -12.94
N ASN A 79 9.23 9.48 -14.26
CA ASN A 79 8.05 10.04 -14.92
C ASN A 79 6.78 9.47 -14.28
N MET A 80 6.45 8.18 -14.42
CA MET A 80 5.54 7.55 -13.46
C MET A 80 6.33 6.87 -12.35
N SER A 81 5.78 6.96 -11.15
CA SER A 81 6.32 6.36 -9.95
C SER A 81 5.21 5.58 -9.23
N TYR A 82 5.64 4.57 -8.49
CA TYR A 82 4.80 3.65 -7.75
C TYR A 82 5.41 3.45 -6.39
N TYR A 83 4.58 3.27 -5.37
CA TYR A 83 5.08 2.85 -4.08
C TYR A 83 4.16 1.89 -3.37
N VAL A 84 4.76 1.12 -2.47
CA VAL A 84 4.08 0.39 -1.41
C VAL A 84 4.65 0.87 -0.08
N GLN A 85 3.76 1.21 0.84
CA GLN A 85 4.11 1.67 2.17
C GLN A 85 3.37 0.84 3.23
N PHE A 86 4.10 0.46 4.27
CA PHE A 86 3.56 -0.09 5.50
C PHE A 86 3.85 0.85 6.66
N SER A 87 2.83 1.25 7.40
CA SER A 87 2.99 2.18 8.51
C SER A 87 2.16 1.79 9.72
N GLU A 88 2.62 2.21 10.90
CA GLU A 88 1.84 2.16 12.13
C GLU A 88 1.86 3.53 12.80
N ARG A 89 0.86 4.37 12.47
CA ARG A 89 0.67 5.73 12.99
C ARG A 89 1.99 6.50 13.16
N LYS A 90 2.50 6.63 14.39
CA LYS A 90 3.74 7.37 14.74
C LYS A 90 4.94 6.46 15.05
N LYS A 91 4.79 5.13 15.00
CA LYS A 91 5.85 4.18 15.38
C LYS A 91 6.81 3.91 14.24
N PHE A 92 6.28 3.60 13.06
CA PHE A 92 7.11 3.34 11.89
C PHE A 92 6.37 3.70 10.60
N SER A 93 7.16 3.96 9.56
CA SER A 93 6.72 4.04 8.18
C SER A 93 7.83 3.51 7.28
N HIS A 94 7.56 2.42 6.57
CA HIS A 94 8.50 1.78 5.66
C HIS A 94 7.92 1.81 4.25
N LYS A 95 8.67 2.39 3.31
CA LYS A 95 8.23 2.65 1.95
C LYS A 95 9.26 2.10 0.96
N VAL A 96 8.78 1.41 -0.06
CA VAL A 96 9.54 1.03 -1.25
C VAL A 96 8.89 1.73 -2.43
N GLN A 97 9.66 2.58 -3.12
CA GLN A 97 9.20 3.37 -4.27
C GLN A 97 10.10 3.13 -5.48
N TRP A 98 9.48 3.00 -6.65
CA TRP A 98 10.16 2.78 -7.92
C TRP A 98 9.49 3.55 -9.06
N ALA A 99 10.26 3.82 -10.12
CA ALA A 99 9.80 4.40 -11.38
C ALA A 99 9.41 3.33 -12.42
N ASP A 100 8.67 3.70 -13.47
CA ASP A 100 8.31 2.81 -14.60
C ASP A 100 9.46 1.93 -15.11
N LYS A 101 10.64 2.53 -15.25
CA LYS A 101 11.81 1.90 -15.89
C LYS A 101 12.64 1.06 -14.91
N THR A 102 12.25 1.04 -13.65
CA THR A 102 12.99 0.42 -12.55
C THR A 102 12.07 -0.59 -11.88
N MET A 103 12.57 -1.79 -11.60
CA MET A 103 11.74 -2.82 -10.98
C MET A 103 12.14 -3.00 -9.51
N PRO A 104 11.17 -3.00 -8.58
CA PRO A 104 11.45 -3.40 -7.22
C PRO A 104 11.68 -4.92 -7.18
N ALA A 105 12.02 -5.44 -6.01
CA ALA A 105 12.02 -6.90 -5.80
C ALA A 105 10.67 -7.51 -6.23
N ASP A 106 10.70 -8.68 -6.88
CA ASP A 106 9.51 -9.33 -7.44
C ASP A 106 8.38 -9.48 -6.43
N SER A 107 8.71 -9.79 -5.17
CA SER A 107 7.72 -9.89 -4.09
C SER A 107 6.93 -8.59 -3.86
N VAL A 108 7.59 -7.43 -3.96
CA VAL A 108 6.94 -6.11 -3.82
C VAL A 108 6.07 -5.83 -5.05
N LYS A 109 6.56 -6.15 -6.25
CA LYS A 109 5.81 -5.99 -7.50
C LYS A 109 4.55 -6.86 -7.51
N THR A 110 4.66 -8.12 -7.10
CA THR A 110 3.52 -9.04 -7.00
C THR A 110 2.50 -8.56 -5.98
N PHE A 111 2.95 -8.08 -4.82
CA PHE A 111 2.05 -7.49 -3.82
C PHE A 111 1.28 -6.29 -4.39
N TYR A 112 2.00 -5.35 -5.02
CA TYR A 112 1.40 -4.18 -5.69
C TYR A 112 0.34 -4.60 -6.71
N ASN A 113 0.67 -5.51 -7.63
CA ASN A 113 -0.25 -5.96 -8.67
C ASN A 113 -1.49 -6.64 -8.08
N THR A 114 -1.30 -7.53 -7.11
CA THR A 114 -2.40 -8.24 -6.43
C THR A 114 -3.33 -7.26 -5.72
N PHE A 115 -2.77 -6.22 -5.08
CA PHE A 115 -3.57 -5.18 -4.43
C PHE A 115 -4.37 -4.38 -5.47
N MET A 116 -3.74 -3.96 -6.56
CA MET A 116 -4.40 -3.19 -7.62
C MET A 116 -5.48 -4.00 -8.36
N GLU A 117 -5.30 -5.31 -8.52
CA GLU A 117 -6.32 -6.21 -9.08
C GLU A 117 -7.59 -6.27 -8.24
N LEU A 118 -7.51 -6.00 -6.93
CA LEU A 118 -8.71 -5.87 -6.12
C LEU A 118 -9.52 -4.62 -6.42
N LEU A 119 -8.94 -3.60 -7.06
CA LEU A 119 -9.60 -2.34 -7.33
C LEU A 119 -10.26 -2.29 -8.72
N LYS A 120 -9.95 -3.27 -9.56
CA LYS A 120 -10.66 -3.54 -10.81
C LYS A 120 -12.00 -4.21 -10.53
#